data_AF-A0A6B2GCY1-F1
#
_entry.id   AF-A0A6B2GCY1-F1
#
_cell.length_a   1.000
_cell.length_b   1.000
_cell.length_c   1.000
_cell.angle_alpha   90.00
_cell.angle_beta   90.00
_cell.angle_gamma   90.00
#
_symmetry.space_group_name_H-M   'P 1'
#
loop_
_entity.id
_entity.type
_entity.pdbx_description
1 polymer ?
#
loop_
_entity_poly.entity_id
_entity_poly.type
_entity_poly.pdbx_seq_one_letter_code
_entity_poly.pdbx_strand_id
1 'polypeptide(L)'
;MTSAELLINNTLQFVKITLADAEGGHDWFHIERVWNNSKLIAASENVNLLVVELGALLHDIADAKFNDGDEHIGPKKARIFLESQQVDDSMITHIENIIKYISFKSG
;
A
#
# COMPACT_ATOMS: atom_id res chain seq x y z
N MET A 1 2.43 19.02 -11.21
CA MET A 1 2.47 17.83 -10.35
C MET A 1 3.76 17.87 -9.56
N THR A 2 3.66 17.76 -8.24
CA THR A 2 4.80 17.60 -7.34
C THR A 2 5.37 16.18 -7.44
N SER A 3 6.59 15.95 -6.94
CA SER A 3 7.17 14.60 -6.89
C SER A 3 6.31 13.63 -6.07
N ALA A 4 5.66 14.11 -5.00
CA ALA A 4 4.76 13.32 -4.18
C ALA A 4 3.48 12.93 -4.92
N GLU A 5 2.85 13.86 -5.65
CA GLU A 5 1.66 13.57 -6.45
C GLU A 5 1.96 12.54 -7.57
N LEU A 6 3.15 12.64 -8.19
CA LEU A 6 3.59 11.68 -9.20
C LEU A 6 3.78 10.28 -8.59
N LEU A 7 4.42 10.20 -7.42
CA LEU A 7 4.63 8.94 -6.72
C LEU A 7 3.31 8.27 -6.33
N ILE A 8 2.34 9.04 -5.81
CA ILE A 8 1.00 8.54 -5.53
C ILE A 8 0.34 8.02 -6.80
N ASN A 9 0.39 8.77 -7.91
CA ASN A 9 -0.23 8.34 -9.17
C ASN A 9 0.38 7.03 -9.69
N ASN A 10 1.71 6.91 -9.67
CA ASN A 10 2.42 5.70 -10.09
C ASN A 10 2.04 4.50 -9.22
N THR A 11 1.93 4.72 -7.91
CA THR A 11 1.49 3.69 -6.95
C THR A 11 0.06 3.24 -7.25
N LEU A 12 -0.81 4.19 -7.55
CA LEU A 12 -2.21 3.96 -7.90
C LEU A 12 -2.34 3.10 -9.17
N GLN A 13 -1.55 3.40 -10.21
CA GLN A 13 -1.50 2.57 -11.42
C GLN A 13 -0.94 1.17 -11.14
N PHE A 14 0.14 1.08 -10.36
CA PHE A 14 0.76 -0.18 -9.99
C PHE A 14 -0.22 -1.11 -9.26
N VAL A 15 -0.98 -0.57 -8.30
CA VAL A 15 -2.01 -1.30 -7.56
C VAL A 15 -3.14 -1.76 -8.49
N LYS A 16 -3.66 -0.87 -9.34
CA LYS A 16 -4.72 -1.21 -10.31
C LYS A 16 -4.31 -2.32 -11.25
N ILE A 17 -3.09 -2.28 -11.79
CA ILE A 17 -2.55 -3.32 -12.67
C ILE A 17 -2.35 -4.62 -11.89
N THR A 18 -1.79 -4.53 -10.68
CA THR A 18 -1.51 -5.69 -9.84
C THR A 18 -2.78 -6.46 -9.45
N LEU A 19 -3.88 -5.75 -9.22
CA LEU A 19 -5.14 -6.32 -8.75
C LEU A 19 -6.19 -6.45 -9.85
N ALA A 20 -5.82 -6.28 -11.12
CA ALA A 20 -6.75 -6.35 -12.24
C ALA A 20 -7.49 -7.70 -12.31
N ASP A 21 -6.83 -8.78 -11.88
CA ASP A 21 -7.34 -10.15 -11.88
C ASP A 21 -7.67 -10.67 -10.46
N ALA A 22 -7.66 -9.81 -9.44
CA ALA A 22 -7.95 -10.22 -8.07
C ALA A 22 -9.45 -10.55 -7.89
N GLU A 23 -9.77 -11.70 -7.28
CA GLU A 23 -11.15 -12.10 -6.97
C GLU A 23 -11.67 -11.43 -5.69
N GLY A 24 -12.99 -11.17 -5.65
CA GLY A 24 -13.81 -11.01 -4.45
C GLY A 24 -13.22 -10.27 -3.25
N GLY A 25 -13.56 -8.99 -3.07
CA GLY A 25 -13.36 -8.23 -1.82
C GLY A 25 -11.98 -7.59 -1.64
N HIS A 26 -11.00 -7.97 -2.45
CA HIS A 26 -9.63 -7.42 -2.51
C HIS A 26 -9.36 -6.67 -3.83
N ASP A 27 -10.43 -6.20 -4.47
CA ASP A 27 -10.35 -5.45 -5.73
C ASP A 27 -9.89 -4.00 -5.50
N TRP A 28 -9.69 -3.28 -6.61
CA TRP A 28 -9.35 -1.85 -6.57
C TRP A 28 -10.32 -1.04 -5.68
N PHE A 29 -11.61 -1.38 -5.65
CA PHE A 29 -12.61 -0.62 -4.91
C PHE A 29 -12.47 -0.79 -3.39
N HIS A 30 -11.99 -1.95 -2.92
CA HIS A 30 -11.58 -2.11 -1.53
C HIS A 30 -10.47 -1.12 -1.16
N ILE A 31 -9.37 -1.13 -1.93
CA ILE A 31 -8.21 -0.28 -1.64
C ILE A 31 -8.55 1.20 -1.77
N GLU A 32 -9.32 1.59 -2.78
CA GLU A 32 -9.76 2.97 -2.98
C GLU A 32 -10.54 3.50 -1.77
N ARG A 33 -11.43 2.68 -1.19
CA ARG A 33 -12.17 3.05 0.03
C ARG A 33 -11.24 3.22 1.22
N VAL A 34 -10.31 2.29 1.44
CA VAL A 34 -9.34 2.36 2.55
C VAL A 34 -8.43 3.57 2.39
N TRP A 35 -7.95 3.85 1.19
CA TRP A 35 -7.11 5.00 0.88
C TRP A 35 -7.84 6.33 1.15
N ASN A 36 -9.06 6.49 0.65
CA ASN A 36 -9.86 7.70 0.89
C ASN A 36 -10.14 7.92 2.39
N ASN A 37 -10.49 6.86 3.12
CA ASN A 37 -10.69 6.95 4.57
C ASN A 37 -9.40 7.31 5.30
N SER A 38 -8.27 6.70 4.93
CA SER A 38 -6.96 6.97 5.54
C SER A 38 -6.55 8.43 5.34
N LYS A 39 -6.80 9.01 4.16
CA LYS A 39 -6.58 10.44 3.89
C LYS A 39 -7.47 11.33 4.75
N LEU A 40 -8.75 11.00 4.85
CA LEU A 40 -9.70 11.77 5.64
C LEU A 40 -9.28 11.82 7.11
N ILE A 41 -8.88 10.68 7.68
CA ILE A 41 -8.39 10.59 9.06
C ILE A 41 -7.06 11.37 9.19
N ALA A 42 -6.10 11.15 8.29
CA ALA A 42 -4.81 11.83 8.34
C ALA A 42 -4.91 13.35 8.26
N ALA A 43 -5.97 13.90 7.65
CA ALA A 43 -6.17 15.35 7.57
C ALA A 43 -6.36 16.02 8.94
N SER A 44 -6.79 15.28 9.98
CA SER A 44 -6.93 15.79 11.35
C SER A 44 -5.79 15.36 12.28
N GLU A 45 -4.84 14.55 11.80
CA GLU A 45 -3.78 13.96 12.62
C GLU A 45 -2.41 14.55 12.28
N ASN A 46 -1.50 14.60 13.26
CA ASN A 46 -0.11 15.03 13.03
C ASN A 46 0.73 13.88 12.48
N VAL A 47 0.52 13.54 11.21
CA VAL A 47 1.15 12.40 10.53
C VAL A 47 1.73 12.79 9.17
N ASN A 48 2.64 11.96 8.65
CA ASN A 48 3.13 12.11 7.29
C ASN A 48 2.10 11.57 6.29
N LEU A 49 1.39 12.48 5.61
CA LEU A 49 0.33 12.12 4.67
C LEU A 49 0.81 11.20 3.53
N LEU A 50 2.03 11.42 3.01
CA LEU A 50 2.57 10.60 1.93
C LEU A 50 2.76 9.14 2.37
N VAL A 51 3.29 8.93 3.58
CA VAL A 51 3.45 7.58 4.16
C VAL A 51 2.09 6.91 4.36
N VAL A 52 1.09 7.65 4.86
CA VAL A 52 -0.27 7.13 5.05
C VAL A 52 -0.89 6.71 3.72
N GLU A 53 -0.79 7.56 2.70
CA GLU A 53 -1.35 7.27 1.39
C GLU A 53 -0.67 6.06 0.73
N LEU A 54 0.66 6.00 0.76
CA LEU A 54 1.41 4.86 0.21
C LEU A 54 1.14 3.57 0.98
N GLY A 55 1.10 3.63 2.31
CA GLY A 55 0.74 2.50 3.16
C GLY A 55 -0.65 1.97 2.84
N ALA A 56 -1.66 2.84 2.74
CA ALA A 56 -3.02 2.45 2.42
C ALA A 56 -3.17 1.90 0.99
N LEU A 57 -2.46 2.43 0.00
CA LEU A 57 -2.49 1.91 -1.37
C LEU A 57 -1.84 0.52 -1.48
N LEU A 58 -0.78 0.26 -0.71
CA LEU A 58 0.04 -0.95 -0.83
C LEU A 58 -0.33 -2.04 0.18
N HIS A 59 -1.19 -1.76 1.17
CA HIS A 59 -1.44 -2.66 2.31
C HIS A 59 -1.91 -4.07 1.93
N ASP A 60 -2.62 -4.20 0.81
CA ASP A 60 -3.23 -5.46 0.35
C ASP A 60 -2.67 -5.91 -1.01
N ILE A 61 -1.46 -5.46 -1.37
CA ILE A 61 -0.87 -5.72 -2.71
C ILE A 61 -0.41 -7.16 -2.94
N ALA A 62 -0.40 -7.96 -1.88
CA ALA A 62 -0.19 -9.40 -1.92
C ALA A 62 -1.34 -10.05 -1.15
N ASP A 63 -2.46 -10.27 -1.83
CA ASP A 63 -3.54 -11.07 -1.28
C ASP A 63 -2.99 -12.48 -0.97
N ALA A 64 -3.10 -12.86 0.30
CA ALA A 64 -2.61 -14.10 0.87
C ALA A 64 -3.29 -15.34 0.25
N LYS A 65 -4.43 -15.19 -0.43
CA LYS A 65 -5.15 -16.30 -1.06
C LYS A 65 -4.45 -16.89 -2.30
N PHE A 66 -3.56 -16.14 -2.95
CA PHE A 66 -2.82 -16.60 -4.14
C PHE A 66 -1.36 -16.94 -3.87
N ASN A 67 -0.90 -16.74 -2.64
CA ASN A 67 0.50 -16.81 -2.24
C ASN A 67 0.75 -17.83 -1.12
N ASP A 68 -0.12 -18.83 -0.97
CA ASP A 68 -0.05 -19.84 0.10
C ASP A 68 0.02 -19.26 1.53
N GLY A 69 -0.51 -18.05 1.74
CA GLY A 69 -0.44 -17.36 3.03
C GLY A 69 0.92 -16.73 3.37
N ASP A 70 1.82 -16.55 2.40
CA ASP A 70 3.12 -15.92 2.65
C ASP A 70 3.00 -14.38 2.81
N GLU A 71 2.96 -13.96 4.06
CA GLU A 71 2.89 -12.56 4.49
C GLU A 71 4.15 -11.74 4.14
N HIS A 72 5.24 -12.37 3.70
CA HIS A 72 6.46 -11.65 3.29
C HIS A 72 6.40 -11.13 1.86
N ILE A 73 5.47 -11.62 1.03
CA ILE A 73 5.40 -11.24 -0.39
C ILE A 73 4.94 -9.80 -0.56
N GLY A 74 3.94 -9.35 0.21
CA GLY A 74 3.45 -7.96 0.17
C GLY A 74 4.53 -6.92 0.49
N PRO A 75 5.15 -7.00 1.68
CA PRO A 75 6.31 -6.19 2.06
C PRO A 75 7.41 -6.13 1.00
N LYS A 76 7.79 -7.29 0.44
CA LYS A 76 8.84 -7.39 -0.58
C LYS A 76 8.44 -6.72 -1.91
N LYS A 77 7.20 -6.93 -2.35
CA LYS A 77 6.67 -6.34 -3.58
C LYS A 77 6.57 -4.82 -3.48
N ALA A 78 6.11 -4.32 -2.34
CA ALA A 78 6.09 -2.89 -2.05
C ALA A 78 7.51 -2.28 -2.06
N ARG A 79 8.50 -2.93 -1.41
CA ARG A 79 9.89 -2.49 -1.46
C ARG A 79 10.41 -2.37 -2.90
N ILE A 80 10.30 -3.44 -3.69
CA ILE A 80 10.81 -3.45 -5.07
C ILE A 80 10.18 -2.32 -5.90
N PHE A 81 8.87 -2.10 -5.74
CA PHE A 81 8.18 -1.01 -6.41
C PHE A 81 8.71 0.35 -5.96
N LEU A 82 8.79 0.63 -4.65
CA LEU A 82 9.21 1.93 -4.14
C LEU A 82 10.69 2.24 -4.44
N GLU A 83 11.58 1.23 -4.42
CA GLU A 83 12.97 1.36 -4.87
C GLU A 83 13.03 1.79 -6.34
N SER A 84 12.18 1.21 -7.21
CA SER A 84 12.11 1.61 -8.62
C SER A 84 11.61 3.04 -8.82
N GLN A 85 10.87 3.58 -7.84
CA GLN A 85 10.42 4.96 -7.80
C GLN A 85 11.43 5.91 -7.12
N GLN A 86 12.62 5.41 -6.74
CA GLN A 86 13.67 6.19 -6.07
C GLN A 86 13.24 6.79 -4.73
N VAL A 87 12.41 6.09 -3.97
CA VAL A 87 11.99 6.50 -2.62
C VAL A 87 13.11 6.22 -1.62
N ASP A 88 13.28 7.09 -0.62
CA ASP A 88 14.27 6.91 0.44
C ASP A 88 14.02 5.63 1.26
N ASP A 89 15.10 4.89 1.57
CA ASP A 89 15.03 3.61 2.28
C ASP A 89 14.32 3.69 3.65
N SER A 90 14.44 4.81 4.35
CA SER A 90 13.75 5.04 5.62
C SER A 90 12.22 5.07 5.45
N MET A 91 11.73 5.64 4.35
CA MET A 91 10.31 5.69 4.01
C MET A 91 9.83 4.33 3.53
N ILE A 92 10.64 3.64 2.72
CA ILE A 92 10.35 2.27 2.27
C ILE A 92 10.19 1.33 3.47
N THR A 93 11.12 1.37 4.41
CA THR A 93 11.08 0.57 5.64
C THR A 93 9.85 0.90 6.50
N HIS A 94 9.44 2.18 6.56
CA HIS A 94 8.21 2.56 7.25
C HIS A 94 6.99 1.92 6.59
N ILE A 95 6.84 2.06 5.27
CA ILE A 95 5.72 1.51 4.52
C ILE A 95 5.69 -0.02 4.61
N GLU A 96 6.84 -0.67 4.52
CA GLU A 96 6.97 -2.11 4.69
C GLU A 96 6.44 -2.57 6.05
N ASN A 97 6.82 -1.88 7.13
CA ASN A 97 6.33 -2.20 8.46
C ASN A 97 4.81 -2.00 8.59
N ILE A 98 4.24 -0.99 7.94
CA ILE A 98 2.79 -0.82 7.88
C ILE A 98 2.16 -2.07 7.27
N ILE A 99 2.62 -2.50 6.10
CA ILE A 99 2.09 -3.68 5.39
C ILE A 99 2.25 -4.95 6.24
N LYS A 100 3.40 -5.12 6.90
CA LYS A 100 3.70 -6.30 7.71
C LYS A 100 2.82 -6.43 8.96
N TYR A 101 2.43 -5.32 9.58
CA TYR A 101 1.77 -5.31 10.89
C TYR A 101 0.30 -4.87 10.86
N ILE A 102 -0.25 -4.53 9.69
CA ILE A 102 -1.65 -4.08 9.57
C ILE A 102 -2.67 -5.21 9.74
N SER A 103 -2.27 -6.46 9.45
CA SER A 103 -3.17 -7.62 9.49
C SER A 103 -3.52 -8.01 10.93
N PHE A 104 -4.81 -8.11 11.22
CA PHE A 104 -5.31 -8.63 12.49
C PHE A 104 -5.27 -10.17 12.48
N LYS A 105 -4.44 -10.78 13.33
CA LYS A 105 -4.45 -12.23 13.57
C LYS A 105 -5.44 -12.54 14.69
N SER A 106 -6.49 -13.28 14.38
CA SER A 106 -7.28 -13.97 15.40
C SER A 106 -6.35 -14.98 16.08
N GLY A 107 -5.92 -14.67 17.31
CA GLY A 107 -5.21 -15.62 18.18
C GLY A 107 -6.10 -16.75 18.66
#